data_AF-A0A9D3A9V4-F1
#
_entry.id   AF-A0A9D3A9V4-F1
#
_cell.length_a   1.000
_cell.length_b   1.000
_cell.length_c   1.000
_cell.angle_alpha   90.00
_cell.angle_beta   90.00
_cell.angle_gamma   90.00
#
_symmetry.space_group_name_H-M   'P 1'
#
loop_
_entity.id
_entity.type
_entity.pdbx_description
1 polymer ?
#
loop_
_entity_poly.entity_id
_entity_poly.type
_entity_poly.pdbx_seq_one_letter_code
_entity_poly.pdbx_strand_id
1 'polypeptide(L)'
;MSTRILLGAGLAIWLAGCASTQEISLEAETIRAETNLRTTKVFADLTLPQVQSRLYQHRAQCAVDFNFSLQPNEVHYATVYYGLADQTDPSEQALLDLTYFANGKLQVKGYTYYNRQAFLVDAFLQALAKPELCPAASPKTK
;
A
#
# COMPACT_ATOMS: atom_id res chain seq x y z
N MET A 1 -44.53 10.17 -60.63
CA MET A 1 -43.07 10.00 -60.55
C MET A 1 -42.57 10.85 -59.40
N SER A 2 -41.93 10.39 -58.33
CA SER A 2 -41.77 9.07 -57.73
C SER A 2 -41.52 9.35 -56.24
N THR A 3 -42.42 8.90 -55.37
CA THR A 3 -42.20 8.85 -53.92
C THR A 3 -41.21 7.72 -53.64
N ARG A 4 -40.10 7.99 -52.95
CA ARG A 4 -39.24 6.96 -52.37
C ARG A 4 -39.31 7.01 -50.86
N ILE A 5 -39.61 5.83 -50.33
CA ILE A 5 -39.83 5.46 -48.95
C ILE A 5 -38.64 4.58 -48.50
N LEU A 6 -38.33 4.63 -47.20
CA LEU A 6 -37.74 3.59 -46.31
C LEU A 6 -36.21 3.44 -46.10
N LEU A 7 -35.92 3.13 -44.81
CA LEU A 7 -34.81 2.37 -44.19
C LEU A 7 -33.45 3.09 -44.05
N GLY A 8 -32.74 3.07 -42.92
CA GLY A 8 -32.79 2.28 -41.69
C GLY A 8 -31.44 2.42 -40.95
N ALA A 9 -31.29 1.73 -39.80
CA ALA A 9 -30.11 1.61 -38.92
C ALA A 9 -29.87 2.81 -37.97
N GLY A 10 -29.96 2.70 -36.63
CA GLY A 10 -29.70 1.55 -35.76
C GLY A 10 -28.31 1.69 -35.15
N LEU A 11 -28.07 2.75 -34.36
CA LEU A 11 -26.81 2.93 -33.63
C LEU A 11 -26.93 2.27 -32.24
N ALA A 12 -26.59 0.99 -32.17
CA ALA A 12 -26.38 0.29 -30.91
C ALA A 12 -25.08 0.80 -30.29
N ILE A 13 -25.19 1.65 -29.28
CA ILE A 13 -24.07 2.08 -28.43
C ILE A 13 -23.69 0.86 -27.59
N TRP A 14 -22.64 0.16 -28.02
CA TRP A 14 -21.96 -0.82 -27.20
C TRP A 14 -21.31 -0.10 -26.03
N LEU A 15 -22.01 -0.05 -24.90
CA LEU A 15 -21.40 0.14 -23.59
C LEU A 15 -20.56 -1.11 -23.33
N ALA A 16 -19.33 -1.11 -23.86
CA ALA A 16 -18.26 -1.91 -23.30
C ALA A 16 -18.11 -1.44 -21.86
N GLY A 17 -18.84 -2.10 -20.95
CA GLY A 17 -18.56 -1.99 -19.53
C GLY A 17 -17.08 -2.27 -19.37
N CYS A 18 -16.37 -1.34 -18.74
CA CYS A 18 -15.09 -1.63 -18.13
C CYS A 18 -15.32 -2.83 -17.22
N ALA A 19 -15.04 -4.03 -17.71
CA ALA A 19 -14.71 -5.14 -16.87
C ALA A 19 -13.44 -4.69 -16.15
N SER A 20 -13.63 -4.06 -14.98
CA SER A 20 -12.56 -3.87 -14.02
C SER A 20 -11.98 -5.24 -13.82
N THR A 21 -10.78 -5.45 -14.35
CA THR A 21 -10.01 -6.65 -14.10
C THR A 21 -9.87 -6.69 -12.59
N GLN A 22 -10.67 -7.54 -11.95
CA GLN A 22 -10.51 -7.84 -10.55
C GLN A 22 -9.28 -8.74 -10.51
N GLU A 23 -8.11 -8.09 -10.57
CA GLU A 23 -6.86 -8.75 -10.26
C GLU A 23 -7.10 -9.47 -8.94
N ILE A 24 -6.76 -10.75 -8.93
CA ILE A 24 -6.79 -11.58 -7.73
C ILE A 24 -5.65 -11.04 -6.86
N SER A 25 -5.89 -9.89 -6.24
CA SER A 25 -5.06 -9.31 -5.21
C SER A 25 -5.08 -10.34 -4.10
N LEU A 26 -3.90 -10.82 -3.72
CA LEU A 26 -3.73 -11.53 -2.46
C LEU A 26 -4.49 -10.71 -1.40
N GLU A 27 -5.52 -11.31 -0.79
CA GLU A 27 -6.36 -10.56 0.15
C GLU A 27 -5.47 -10.10 1.29
N ALA A 28 -5.58 -8.83 1.68
CA ALA A 28 -4.77 -8.25 2.76
C ALA A 28 -4.79 -9.10 4.04
N GLU A 29 -5.89 -9.82 4.27
CA GLU A 29 -6.06 -10.79 5.35
C GLU A 29 -5.02 -11.93 5.31
N THR A 30 -4.69 -12.45 4.12
CA THR A 30 -3.66 -13.48 3.95
C THR A 30 -2.29 -12.96 4.35
N ILE A 31 -1.99 -11.69 4.06
CA ILE A 31 -0.72 -11.06 4.46
C ILE A 31 -0.66 -10.86 5.97
N ARG A 32 -1.80 -10.55 6.62
CA ARG A 32 -1.90 -10.32 8.07
C ARG A 32 -1.81 -11.57 8.95
N ALA A 33 -1.69 -12.76 8.36
CA ALA A 33 -1.49 -13.98 9.11
C ALA A 33 -0.28 -13.86 10.07
N GLU A 34 -0.40 -14.42 11.28
CA GLU A 34 0.64 -14.32 12.31
C GLU A 34 1.99 -14.89 11.83
N THR A 35 1.98 -15.87 10.92
CA THR A 35 3.19 -16.43 10.31
C THR A 35 3.97 -15.42 9.44
N ASN A 36 3.31 -14.35 9.01
CA ASN A 36 3.88 -13.29 8.18
C ASN A 36 4.26 -12.05 9.00
N LEU A 37 3.91 -12.00 10.29
CA LEU A 37 4.29 -10.93 11.19
C LEU A 37 5.82 -10.91 11.35
N ARG A 38 6.42 -9.75 11.09
CA ARG A 38 7.87 -9.52 11.22
C ARG A 38 8.21 -8.76 12.48
N THR A 39 7.37 -7.80 12.86
CA THR A 39 7.63 -6.98 14.04
C THR A 39 6.37 -6.32 14.57
N THR A 40 6.43 -5.98 15.87
CA THR A 40 5.54 -5.01 16.49
C THR A 40 6.40 -3.95 17.17
N LYS A 41 6.28 -2.69 16.73
CA LYS A 41 7.04 -1.56 17.28
C LYS A 41 6.09 -0.52 17.86
N VAL A 42 6.47 0.07 18.99
CA VAL A 42 5.73 1.18 19.61
C VAL A 42 6.60 2.43 19.62
N PHE A 43 6.01 3.55 19.22
CA PHE A 43 6.60 4.89 19.26
C PHE A 43 5.85 5.72 20.32
N ALA A 44 6.60 6.41 21.18
CA ALA A 44 6.03 7.23 22.24
C ALA A 44 5.46 8.55 21.70
N ASP A 45 6.16 9.18 20.75
CA ASP A 45 5.89 10.53 20.28
C ASP A 45 5.79 10.58 18.75
N LEU A 46 4.94 9.72 18.17
CA LEU A 46 4.70 9.68 16.73
C LEU A 46 3.21 9.60 16.42
N THR A 47 2.72 10.46 15.55
CA THR A 47 1.30 10.49 15.12
C THR A 47 1.14 9.99 13.69
N LEU A 48 -0.07 9.60 13.29
CA LEU A 48 -0.35 9.17 11.91
C LEU A 48 0.00 10.25 10.85
N PRO A 49 -0.33 11.55 11.04
CA PRO A 49 0.11 12.60 10.12
C PRO A 49 1.64 12.75 10.03
N GLN A 50 2.35 12.57 11.15
CA GLN A 50 3.81 12.59 11.14
C GLN A 50 4.39 11.40 10.39
N VAL A 51 3.81 10.20 10.53
CA VAL A 51 4.18 9.03 9.72
C VAL A 51 4.03 9.36 8.25
N GLN A 52 2.85 9.81 7.83
CA GLN A 52 2.58 10.14 6.43
C GLN A 52 3.56 11.18 5.88
N SER A 53 3.82 12.26 6.63
CA SER A 53 4.80 13.30 6.26
C SER A 53 6.21 12.74 6.09
N ARG A 54 6.69 11.92 7.03
CA ARG A 54 8.01 11.28 6.95
C ARG A 54 8.14 10.33 5.77
N LEU A 55 7.08 9.59 5.46
CA LEU A 55 7.06 8.71 4.28
C LEU A 55 7.14 9.51 2.97
N TYR A 56 6.42 10.63 2.86
CA TYR A 56 6.56 11.51 1.68
C TYR A 56 7.95 12.11 1.55
N GLN A 57 8.57 12.54 2.65
CA GLN A 57 9.96 12.99 2.66
C GLN A 57 10.91 11.88 2.19
N HIS A 58 10.70 10.65 2.66
CA HIS A 58 11.48 9.49 2.29
C HIS A 58 11.34 9.14 0.80
N ARG A 59 10.11 9.13 0.26
CA ARG A 59 9.83 8.92 -1.18
C ARG A 59 10.50 9.97 -2.07
N ALA A 60 10.60 11.23 -1.60
CA ALA A 60 11.24 12.28 -2.37
C ALA A 60 12.75 12.08 -2.55
N GLN A 61 13.39 11.22 -1.74
CA GLN A 61 14.83 11.00 -1.73
C GLN A 61 15.23 9.59 -2.17
N CYS A 62 14.33 8.62 -2.03
CA CYS A 62 14.61 7.21 -2.23
C CYS A 62 13.71 6.60 -3.31
N ALA A 63 14.23 5.58 -4.02
CA ALA A 63 13.48 4.80 -5.00
C ALA A 63 12.53 3.81 -4.31
N VAL A 64 11.52 4.34 -3.63
CA VAL A 64 10.50 3.62 -2.87
C VAL A 64 9.13 4.17 -3.23
N ASP A 65 8.09 3.38 -2.99
CA ASP A 65 6.71 3.85 -3.08
C ASP A 65 5.88 3.34 -1.89
N PHE A 66 4.76 4.01 -1.63
CA PHE A 66 3.83 3.59 -0.60
C PHE A 66 2.37 3.98 -0.90
N ASN A 67 1.44 3.22 -0.35
CA ASN A 67 0.04 3.59 -0.25
C ASN A 67 -0.33 3.73 1.23
N PHE A 68 -0.62 4.95 1.68
CA PHE A 68 -1.08 5.22 3.04
C PHE A 68 -2.60 5.41 3.01
N SER A 69 -3.33 4.49 3.65
CA SER A 69 -4.80 4.51 3.70
C SER A 69 -5.28 4.59 5.14
N LEU A 70 -6.11 5.58 5.47
CA LEU A 70 -6.83 5.64 6.74
C LEU A 70 -8.03 4.70 6.68
N GLN A 71 -8.31 4.01 7.77
CA GLN A 71 -9.49 3.15 7.83
C GLN A 71 -10.76 4.03 7.86
N PRO A 72 -11.76 3.76 7.01
CA PRO A 72 -13.01 4.52 7.02
C PRO A 72 -13.66 4.50 8.39
N ASN A 73 -14.08 5.67 8.87
CA ASN A 73 -14.71 5.89 10.19
C ASN A 73 -13.82 5.58 11.41
N GLU A 74 -12.54 5.27 11.21
CA GLU A 74 -11.61 4.87 12.26
C GLU A 74 -10.31 5.66 12.18
N VAL A 75 -10.35 6.92 12.62
CA VAL A 75 -9.25 7.90 12.49
C VAL A 75 -7.96 7.54 13.26
N HIS A 76 -8.02 6.51 14.10
CA HIS A 76 -6.90 6.00 14.88
C HIS A 76 -6.15 4.86 14.18
N TYR A 77 -6.65 4.40 13.03
CA TYR A 77 -6.10 3.27 12.30
C TYR A 77 -5.71 3.66 10.87
N ALA A 78 -4.58 3.15 10.44
CA ALA A 78 -4.15 3.26 9.06
C ALA A 78 -3.44 1.98 8.61
N THR A 79 -3.54 1.67 7.32
CA THR A 79 -2.75 0.62 6.68
C THR A 79 -1.81 1.28 5.69
N VAL A 80 -0.55 0.82 5.68
CA VAL A 80 0.46 1.25 4.72
C VAL A 80 0.98 0.05 3.95
N TYR A 81 0.91 0.11 2.62
CA TYR A 81 1.72 -0.74 1.76
C TYR A 81 3.01 0.01 1.43
N TYR A 82 4.16 -0.62 1.62
CA TYR A 82 5.47 0.00 1.44
C TYR A 82 6.42 -0.94 0.68
N GLY A 83 7.08 -0.41 -0.35
CA GLY A 83 7.99 -1.19 -1.19
C GLY A 83 9.01 -0.33 -1.93
N LEU A 84 9.87 -0.98 -2.70
CA LEU A 84 10.74 -0.29 -3.66
C LEU A 84 9.89 0.32 -4.78
N ALA A 85 10.43 1.35 -5.45
CA ALA A 85 9.82 1.89 -6.66
C ALA A 85 9.58 0.74 -7.67
N ASP A 86 8.43 0.79 -8.33
CA ASP A 86 7.95 -0.21 -9.30
C ASP A 86 7.49 -1.57 -8.72
N GLN A 87 7.60 -1.80 -7.40
CA GLN A 87 6.91 -2.94 -6.78
C GLN A 87 5.43 -2.59 -6.61
N THR A 88 4.57 -3.13 -7.49
CA THR A 88 3.11 -2.90 -7.44
C THR A 88 2.33 -4.06 -6.84
N ASP A 89 2.90 -5.26 -6.79
CA ASP A 89 2.26 -6.44 -6.19
C ASP A 89 2.26 -6.34 -4.66
N PRO A 90 1.09 -6.33 -3.99
CA PRO A 90 0.99 -6.33 -2.53
C PRO A 90 1.76 -7.46 -1.84
N SER A 91 1.89 -8.62 -2.49
CA SER A 91 2.63 -9.78 -1.95
C SER A 91 4.14 -9.55 -1.87
N GLU A 92 4.66 -8.60 -2.66
CA GLU A 92 6.06 -8.22 -2.70
C GLU A 92 6.38 -6.94 -1.92
N GLN A 93 5.38 -6.38 -1.22
CA GLN A 93 5.51 -5.21 -0.37
C GLN A 93 5.46 -5.60 1.11
N ALA A 94 5.86 -4.67 1.98
CA ALA A 94 5.49 -4.73 3.38
C ALA A 94 4.09 -4.16 3.58
N LEU A 95 3.26 -4.86 4.36
CA LEU A 95 2.00 -4.34 4.88
C LEU A 95 2.22 -3.91 6.33
N LEU A 96 1.90 -2.67 6.65
CA LEU A 96 2.04 -2.10 7.98
C LEU A 96 0.67 -1.65 8.48
N ASP A 97 0.22 -2.22 9.60
CA ASP A 97 -0.95 -1.71 10.30
C ASP A 97 -0.50 -0.77 11.43
N LEU A 98 -1.08 0.44 11.44
CA LEU A 98 -0.76 1.53 12.35
C LEU A 98 -1.96 1.77 13.27
N THR A 99 -1.72 1.78 14.58
CA THR A 99 -2.74 2.04 15.60
C THR A 99 -2.27 3.15 16.53
N TYR A 100 -2.96 4.29 16.52
CA TYR A 100 -2.70 5.42 17.42
C TYR A 100 -3.63 5.34 18.64
N PHE A 101 -3.06 5.07 19.81
CA PHE A 101 -3.82 4.89 21.03
C PHE A 101 -4.11 6.22 21.73
N ALA A 102 -5.17 6.24 22.54
CA ALA A 102 -5.55 7.39 23.36
C ALA A 102 -4.46 7.83 24.37
N ASN A 103 -3.51 6.95 24.69
CA ASN A 103 -2.36 7.27 25.55
C ASN A 103 -1.20 7.97 24.80
N GLY A 104 -1.42 8.38 23.54
CA GLY A 104 -0.45 9.10 22.72
C GLY A 104 0.54 8.21 21.97
N LYS A 105 0.51 6.89 22.17
CA LYS A 105 1.44 5.95 21.54
C LYS A 105 0.95 5.49 20.19
N LEU A 106 1.87 5.35 19.24
CA LEU A 106 1.62 4.69 17.97
C LEU A 106 2.23 3.29 17.98
N GLN A 107 1.42 2.27 17.71
CA GLN A 107 1.90 0.93 17.40
C GLN A 107 1.93 0.72 15.88
N VAL A 108 2.97 0.02 15.44
CA VAL A 108 3.15 -0.47 14.08
C VAL A 108 3.28 -1.99 14.15
N LYS A 109 2.43 -2.71 13.44
CA LYS A 109 2.61 -4.13 13.14
C LYS A 109 3.02 -4.26 11.69
N GLY A 110 4.16 -4.90 11.43
CA GLY A 110 4.69 -5.07 10.09
C GLY A 110 4.67 -6.50 9.63
N TYR A 111 4.17 -6.73 8.42
CA TYR A 111 3.96 -8.04 7.81
C TYR A 111 4.64 -8.09 6.44
N THR A 112 5.12 -9.28 6.05
CA THR A 112 5.52 -9.54 4.67
C THR A 112 5.11 -10.96 4.27
N TYR A 113 4.57 -11.13 3.07
CA TYR A 113 4.16 -12.45 2.59
C TYR A 113 5.37 -13.36 2.37
N TYR A 114 6.36 -12.94 1.58
CA TYR A 114 7.63 -13.68 1.52
C TYR A 114 8.67 -13.12 2.48
N ASN A 115 9.52 -14.03 2.98
CA ASN A 115 10.58 -13.70 3.91
C ASN A 115 11.69 -12.83 3.26
N ARG A 116 11.89 -12.92 1.94
CA ARG A 116 12.88 -12.10 1.22
C ARG A 116 12.59 -10.60 1.30
N GLN A 117 11.35 -10.20 1.61
CA GLN A 117 10.93 -8.81 1.79
C GLN A 117 11.02 -8.34 3.24
N ALA A 118 11.45 -9.15 4.21
CA ALA A 118 11.47 -8.76 5.62
C ALA A 118 12.21 -7.42 5.87
N PHE A 119 13.24 -7.14 5.07
CA PHE A 119 13.99 -5.88 5.11
C PHE A 119 13.13 -4.63 4.83
N LEU A 120 12.00 -4.75 4.12
CA LEU A 120 11.11 -3.62 3.82
C LEU A 120 10.41 -3.11 5.08
N VAL A 121 10.12 -3.99 6.06
CA VAL A 121 9.58 -3.58 7.36
C VAL A 121 10.61 -2.77 8.13
N ASP A 122 11.86 -3.22 8.16
CA ASP A 122 12.95 -2.51 8.81
C ASP A 122 13.22 -1.16 8.13
N ALA A 123 13.21 -1.14 6.79
CA ALA A 123 13.34 0.08 6.00
C ALA A 123 12.21 1.07 6.28
N PHE A 124 10.96 0.61 6.37
CA PHE A 124 9.84 1.45 6.77
C PHE A 124 10.08 2.08 8.15
N LEU A 125 10.44 1.27 9.15
CA LEU A 125 10.71 1.78 10.50
C LEU A 125 11.90 2.76 10.52
N GLN A 126 12.92 2.52 9.71
CA GLN A 126 14.05 3.42 9.53
C GLN A 126 13.63 4.74 8.88
N ALA A 127 12.80 4.70 7.84
CA ALA A 127 12.24 5.89 7.20
C ALA A 127 11.45 6.76 8.18
N LEU A 128 10.77 6.16 9.15
CA LEU A 128 10.12 6.90 10.22
C LEU A 128 11.11 7.56 11.18
N ALA A 129 12.29 7.00 11.39
CA ALA A 129 13.30 7.58 12.28
C ALA A 129 14.18 8.63 11.58
N LYS A 130 14.58 8.34 10.33
CA LYS A 130 15.51 9.10 9.49
C LYS A 130 15.06 9.00 8.03
N PRO A 131 14.16 9.89 7.56
CA PRO A 131 13.61 9.83 6.21
C PRO A 131 14.64 9.88 5.08
N GLU A 132 15.84 10.38 5.34
CA GLU A 132 16.93 10.49 4.37
C GLU A 132 17.71 9.19 4.12
N LEU A 133 17.49 8.15 4.93
CA LEU A 133 18.19 6.88 4.78
C LEU A 133 17.43 5.93 3.86
N CYS A 134 17.94 5.75 2.65
CA CYS A 134 17.35 4.82 1.68
C CYS A 134 17.61 3.35 2.03
N PRO A 135 16.65 2.45 1.75
CA PRO A 135 16.87 1.02 1.93
C PRO A 135 18.06 0.56 1.10
N ALA A 136 18.92 -0.28 1.68
CA ALA A 136 19.84 -1.07 0.88
C ALA A 136 19.01 -1.99 -0.03
N ALA A 137 19.32 -2.03 -1.33
CA ALA A 137 18.67 -2.97 -2.25
C ALA A 137 18.74 -4.40 -1.65
N SER A 138 17.65 -5.17 -1.83
CA SER A 138 17.44 -6.47 -1.18
C SER A 138 18.75 -7.25 -0.97
N PRO A 139 19.07 -7.68 0.28
CA PRO A 139 20.29 -8.43 0.52
C PRO A 139 20.25 -9.69 -0.35
N LYS A 140 21.19 -9.80 -1.30
CA LYS A 140 21.28 -11.00 -2.15
C LYS A 140 21.44 -12.20 -1.23
N THR A 141 20.44 -13.07 -1.21
CA THR A 141 20.51 -14.37 -0.55
C THR A 141 21.76 -15.07 -1.09
N LYS A 142 22.70 -15.36 -0.19
CA LYS A 142 23.94 -16.05 -0.52
C LYS A 142 23.68 -17.54 -0.71
#